data_AF-A0A0C3AV44-F1
#
_entry.id   AF-A0A0C3AV44-F1
#
_cell.length_a   1.000
_cell.length_b   1.000
_cell.length_c   1.000
_cell.angle_alpha   90.00
_cell.angle_beta   90.00
_cell.angle_gamma   90.00
#
_symmetry.space_group_name_H-M   'P 1'
#
loop_
_entity.id
_entity.type
_entity.pdbx_description
1 polymer ?
#
loop_
_entity_poly.entity_id
_entity_poly.type
_entity_poly.pdbx_seq_one_letter_code
_entity_poly.pdbx_strand_id
1 'polypeptide(L)'
;MSSDIDDLEGATSDARAMQKYLEQTLGIASKHIKMLLDQEATRAAILDSICAMKQNPGINPGDSILIFYAGYGTVAKAPGSWDIDSALIQLLAPHDILSKVDGRMINGIPDRTIGALLEELSVVKGDNITVVLDCCYNYFPTRDDTNKVNSRRSVRCFEMPQDVQLPSDLDQDIWQGHQGLHTSPGFLKSGLSSHVLLTACGPMESAQEHNGRGYFTRALLDTFSTFGVHEATYTGIIRRLPCLPGQTHSAKALIISAFASMPWPQSASASCILYD
;
A
#
# COMPACT_ATOMS: atom_id res chain seq x y z
N MET A 1 -18.43 -1.54 9.09
CA MET A 1 -17.67 -0.61 9.94
C MET A 1 -17.91 -0.93 11.40
N SER A 2 -16.84 -1.27 12.13
CA SER A 2 -16.82 -1.10 13.58
C SER A 2 -17.18 0.35 13.87
N SER A 3 -18.03 0.63 14.87
CA SER A 3 -18.60 1.96 15.12
C SER A 3 -17.60 3.08 15.45
N ASP A 4 -16.30 2.78 15.43
CA ASP A 4 -15.24 3.59 16.03
C ASP A 4 -14.12 3.98 15.04
N ILE A 5 -14.24 3.65 13.75
CA ILE A 5 -13.31 4.10 12.69
C ILE A 5 -14.09 5.02 11.74
N ASP A 6 -13.64 6.27 11.64
CA ASP A 6 -14.21 7.26 10.72
C ASP A 6 -13.87 6.92 9.26
N ASP A 7 -14.76 7.26 8.32
CA ASP A 7 -14.49 7.04 6.89
C ASP A 7 -13.43 8.02 6.36
N LEU A 8 -12.54 7.54 5.48
CA LEU A 8 -11.64 8.41 4.70
C LEU A 8 -12.40 8.98 3.50
N GLU A 9 -12.34 10.30 3.31
CA GLU A 9 -12.95 10.98 2.18
C GLU A 9 -12.06 10.94 0.93
N GLY A 10 -10.75 10.76 1.11
CA GLY A 10 -9.76 11.01 0.07
C GLY A 10 -9.21 9.78 -0.65
N ALA A 11 -9.28 8.61 -0.05
CA ALA A 11 -8.59 7.45 -0.61
C ALA A 11 -9.33 6.89 -1.88
N THR A 12 -10.67 6.94 -1.96
CA THR A 12 -11.41 6.58 -3.20
C THR A 12 -11.12 7.58 -4.30
N SER A 13 -11.01 8.87 -3.95
CA SER A 13 -10.65 9.93 -4.89
C SER A 13 -9.22 9.77 -5.42
N ASP A 14 -8.29 9.30 -4.60
CA ASP A 14 -6.91 8.99 -5.00
C ASP A 14 -6.83 7.77 -5.91
N ALA A 15 -7.55 6.69 -5.58
CA ALA A 15 -7.68 5.50 -6.41
C ALA A 15 -8.21 5.86 -7.82
N ARG A 16 -9.28 6.65 -7.91
CA ARG A 16 -9.84 7.12 -9.19
C ARG A 16 -8.89 8.05 -9.94
N ALA A 17 -8.16 8.90 -9.23
CA ALA A 17 -7.17 9.77 -9.85
C ALA A 17 -5.99 8.99 -10.43
N MET A 18 -5.53 7.94 -9.73
CA MET A 18 -4.52 7.01 -10.24
C MET A 18 -5.03 6.26 -11.47
N GLN A 19 -6.26 5.69 -11.43
CA GLN A 19 -6.89 5.07 -12.60
C GLN A 19 -6.89 6.01 -13.81
N LYS A 20 -7.37 7.25 -13.60
CA LYS A 20 -7.42 8.27 -14.66
C LYS A 20 -6.05 8.55 -15.25
N TYR A 21 -5.01 8.65 -14.42
CA TYR A 21 -3.64 8.82 -14.87
C TYR A 21 -3.15 7.62 -15.72
N LEU A 22 -3.39 6.39 -15.27
CA LEU A 22 -3.02 5.18 -16.01
C LEU A 22 -3.71 5.12 -17.39
N GLU A 23 -5.01 5.40 -17.43
CA GLU A 23 -5.78 5.32 -18.68
C GLU A 23 -5.48 6.48 -19.63
N GLN A 24 -5.50 7.73 -19.12
CA GLN A 24 -5.47 8.93 -19.95
C GLN A 24 -4.06 9.42 -20.24
N THR A 25 -3.11 9.16 -19.34
CA THR A 25 -1.72 9.60 -19.49
C THR A 25 -0.81 8.47 -19.95
N LEU A 26 -0.98 7.26 -19.44
CA LEU A 26 -0.16 6.10 -19.86
C LEU A 26 -0.80 5.26 -20.97
N GLY A 27 -2.07 5.50 -21.32
CA GLY A 27 -2.77 4.74 -22.35
C GLY A 27 -3.04 3.29 -21.96
N ILE A 28 -3.02 2.95 -20.67
CA ILE A 28 -3.31 1.60 -20.18
C ILE A 28 -4.80 1.33 -20.37
N ALA A 29 -5.14 0.25 -21.08
CA ALA A 29 -6.54 -0.09 -21.31
C ALA A 29 -7.21 -0.53 -20.00
N SER A 30 -8.45 -0.09 -19.74
CA SER A 30 -9.18 -0.37 -18.49
C SER A 30 -9.29 -1.85 -18.14
N LYS A 31 -9.28 -2.76 -19.12
CA LYS A 31 -9.27 -4.22 -18.89
C LYS A 31 -8.02 -4.72 -18.16
N HIS A 32 -6.94 -3.94 -18.15
CA HIS A 32 -5.70 -4.21 -17.41
C HIS A 32 -5.70 -3.55 -16.03
N ILE A 33 -6.75 -2.81 -15.65
CA ILE A 33 -6.84 -2.12 -14.36
C ILE A 33 -7.94 -2.78 -13.54
N LYS A 34 -7.55 -3.41 -12.43
CA LYS A 34 -8.48 -3.90 -11.42
C LYS A 34 -8.63 -2.83 -10.33
N MET A 35 -9.83 -2.29 -10.23
CA MET A 35 -10.23 -1.41 -9.13
C MET A 35 -10.95 -2.25 -8.06
N LEU A 36 -10.55 -2.09 -6.81
CA LEU A 36 -11.33 -2.46 -5.63
C LEU A 36 -11.60 -1.16 -4.88
N LEU A 37 -12.87 -0.80 -4.69
CA LEU A 37 -13.29 0.46 -4.06
C LEU A 37 -14.32 0.18 -2.97
N ASP A 38 -14.25 0.95 -1.89
CA ASP A 38 -15.10 0.86 -0.71
C ASP A 38 -15.37 -0.60 -0.30
N GLN A 39 -16.65 -0.98 -0.27
CA GLN A 39 -17.10 -2.30 0.17
C GLN A 39 -16.55 -3.45 -0.68
N GLU A 40 -16.04 -3.18 -1.88
CA GLU A 40 -15.41 -4.20 -2.73
C GLU A 40 -13.98 -4.55 -2.28
N ALA A 41 -13.33 -3.65 -1.54
CA ALA A 41 -11.94 -3.78 -1.14
C ALA A 41 -11.77 -4.57 0.17
N THR A 42 -12.42 -5.72 0.18
CA THR A 42 -12.36 -6.72 1.26
C THR A 42 -10.99 -7.40 1.33
N ARG A 43 -10.65 -7.94 2.50
CA ARG A 43 -9.42 -8.72 2.71
C ARG A 43 -9.25 -9.80 1.64
N ALA A 44 -10.31 -10.55 1.39
CA ALA A 44 -10.30 -11.62 0.40
C ALA A 44 -10.06 -11.07 -1.02
N ALA A 45 -10.80 -10.04 -1.43
CA ALA A 45 -10.66 -9.46 -2.76
C ALA A 45 -9.26 -8.89 -3.01
N ILE A 46 -8.63 -8.28 -2.01
CA ILE A 46 -7.26 -7.77 -2.10
C ILE A 46 -6.27 -8.91 -2.34
N LEU A 47 -6.30 -9.95 -1.49
CA LEU A 47 -5.40 -11.09 -1.60
C LEU A 47 -5.61 -11.86 -2.92
N ASP A 48 -6.87 -12.11 -3.28
CA ASP A 48 -7.24 -12.79 -4.51
C ASP A 48 -6.77 -12.01 -5.75
N SER A 49 -6.86 -10.69 -5.73
CA SER A 49 -6.41 -9.85 -6.85
C SER A 49 -4.90 -9.92 -7.04
N ILE A 50 -4.12 -9.94 -5.95
CA ILE A 50 -2.66 -10.12 -6.04
C ILE A 50 -2.32 -11.53 -6.55
N CYS A 51 -2.98 -12.56 -6.01
CA CYS A 51 -2.78 -13.95 -6.45
C CYS A 51 -3.18 -14.16 -7.92
N ALA A 52 -4.27 -13.53 -8.37
CA ALA A 52 -4.75 -13.61 -9.74
C ALA A 52 -3.75 -13.04 -10.75
N MET A 53 -2.96 -12.02 -10.39
CA MET A 53 -1.90 -11.48 -11.27
C MET A 53 -0.84 -12.55 -11.62
N LYS A 54 -0.51 -13.45 -10.69
CA LYS A 54 0.41 -14.58 -10.95
C LYS A 54 -0.12 -15.48 -12.08
N GLN A 55 -1.42 -15.71 -12.12
CA GLN A 55 -2.07 -16.65 -13.04
C GLN A 55 -2.59 -15.98 -14.32
N ASN A 56 -2.58 -14.65 -14.39
CA ASN A 56 -3.13 -13.91 -15.51
C ASN A 56 -2.27 -14.12 -16.78
N PRO A 57 -2.81 -14.72 -17.86
CA PRO A 57 -2.06 -14.93 -19.09
C PRO A 57 -1.84 -13.62 -19.87
N GLY A 58 -2.57 -12.56 -19.54
CA GLY A 58 -2.40 -11.22 -20.11
C GLY A 58 -1.23 -10.42 -19.53
N ILE A 59 -0.50 -10.98 -18.54
CA ILE A 59 0.72 -10.40 -17.98
C ILE A 59 1.88 -11.31 -18.36
N ASN A 60 2.78 -10.84 -19.22
CA ASN A 60 3.97 -11.59 -19.60
C ASN A 60 5.09 -11.38 -18.57
N PRO A 61 6.03 -12.33 -18.44
CA PRO A 61 7.24 -12.09 -17.68
C PRO A 61 8.00 -10.86 -18.19
N GLY A 62 8.34 -9.94 -17.28
CA GLY A 62 8.99 -8.66 -17.55
C GLY A 62 8.03 -7.47 -17.74
N ASP A 63 6.73 -7.72 -17.91
CA ASP A 63 5.73 -6.64 -17.98
C ASP A 63 5.70 -5.86 -16.65
N SER A 64 5.47 -4.53 -16.73
CA SER A 64 5.32 -3.74 -15.51
C SER A 64 4.00 -4.05 -14.82
N ILE A 65 4.09 -4.24 -13.50
CA ILE A 65 2.96 -4.41 -12.60
C ILE A 65 2.94 -3.24 -11.63
N LEU A 66 1.79 -2.59 -11.47
CA LEU A 66 1.59 -1.54 -10.48
C LEU A 66 0.54 -1.98 -9.46
N ILE A 67 0.90 -1.92 -8.18
CA ILE A 67 -0.02 -2.09 -7.05
C ILE A 67 -0.08 -0.75 -6.34
N PHE A 68 -1.26 -0.15 -6.27
CA PHE A 68 -1.48 1.11 -5.57
C PHE A 68 -2.47 0.87 -4.44
N TYR A 69 -2.15 1.38 -3.25
CA TYR A 69 -3.02 1.35 -2.09
C TYR A 69 -3.12 2.74 -1.49
N ALA A 70 -4.35 3.20 -1.25
CA ALA A 70 -4.66 4.37 -0.45
C ALA A 70 -5.76 3.96 0.53
N GLY A 71 -5.56 4.25 1.81
CA GLY A 71 -6.48 3.79 2.85
C GLY A 71 -5.80 3.78 4.22
N TYR A 72 -6.41 3.10 5.18
CA TYR A 72 -5.84 2.98 6.51
C TYR A 72 -4.67 1.98 6.57
N GLY A 73 -3.58 2.37 7.21
CA GLY A 73 -2.61 1.42 7.76
C GLY A 73 -2.79 1.30 9.27
N THR A 74 -2.41 0.16 9.84
CA THR A 74 -2.46 -0.02 11.28
C THR A 74 -1.35 -0.94 11.78
N VAL A 75 -1.20 -1.04 13.09
CA VAL A 75 -0.25 -1.93 13.74
C VAL A 75 -0.96 -2.84 14.72
N ALA A 76 -0.52 -4.09 14.78
CA ALA A 76 -0.98 -5.06 15.76
C ALA A 76 0.20 -5.72 16.46
N LYS A 77 -0.04 -6.25 17.65
CA LYS A 77 0.93 -7.12 18.31
C LYS A 77 1.08 -8.39 17.50
N ALA A 78 2.31 -8.75 17.21
CA ALA A 78 2.57 -10.03 16.58
C ALA A 78 2.39 -11.17 17.60
N PRO A 79 1.83 -12.30 17.17
CA PRO A 79 1.86 -13.54 17.93
C PRO A 79 3.29 -13.87 18.35
N GLY A 80 3.47 -14.32 19.60
CA GLY A 80 4.81 -14.65 20.12
C GLY A 80 5.51 -15.81 19.39
N SER A 81 4.78 -16.55 18.55
CA SER A 81 5.32 -17.59 17.67
C SER A 81 5.90 -17.04 16.36
N TRP A 82 5.75 -15.75 16.07
CA TRP A 82 6.32 -15.13 14.87
C TRP A 82 7.74 -14.68 15.16
N ASP A 83 8.68 -15.12 14.31
CA ASP A 83 10.09 -14.75 14.39
C ASP A 83 10.31 -13.35 13.81
N ILE A 84 9.90 -12.32 14.54
CA ILE A 84 9.99 -10.92 14.11
C ILE A 84 10.79 -10.08 15.11
N ASP A 85 11.60 -9.14 14.60
CA ASP A 85 12.50 -8.30 15.41
C ASP A 85 11.77 -7.27 16.29
N SER A 86 10.48 -7.03 16.04
CA SER A 86 9.64 -6.04 16.71
C SER A 86 8.42 -6.71 17.32
N ALA A 87 7.92 -6.21 18.46
CA ALA A 87 6.65 -6.71 19.02
C ALA A 87 5.41 -6.36 18.17
N LEU A 88 5.56 -5.42 17.22
CA LEU A 88 4.48 -4.90 16.37
C LEU A 88 4.73 -5.24 14.90
N ILE A 89 3.65 -5.59 14.20
CA ILE A 89 3.61 -5.81 12.75
C ILE A 89 2.73 -4.76 12.06
N GLN A 90 3.11 -4.33 10.85
CA GLN A 90 2.33 -3.40 10.04
C GLN A 90 1.29 -4.16 9.23
N LEU A 91 0.07 -3.59 9.16
CA LEU A 91 -1.07 -4.16 8.46
C LEU A 91 -1.66 -3.14 7.50
N LEU A 92 -1.99 -3.56 6.28
CA LEU A 92 -2.99 -2.85 5.48
C LEU A 92 -4.38 -3.17 6.05
N ALA A 93 -5.22 -2.16 6.22
CA ALA A 93 -6.61 -2.34 6.62
C ALA A 93 -7.47 -2.53 5.37
N PRO A 94 -8.17 -3.66 5.20
CA PRO A 94 -9.25 -3.79 4.23
C PRO A 94 -10.58 -3.28 4.79
N HIS A 95 -11.55 -2.97 3.93
CA HIS A 95 -12.87 -2.45 4.32
C HIS A 95 -13.65 -3.32 5.29
N ASP A 96 -13.43 -4.63 5.25
CA ASP A 96 -14.08 -5.59 6.15
C ASP A 96 -13.26 -5.88 7.41
N ILE A 97 -12.17 -5.16 7.70
CA ILE A 97 -11.38 -5.32 8.92
C ILE A 97 -12.27 -5.19 10.17
N LEU A 98 -11.96 -5.99 11.20
CA LEU A 98 -12.72 -6.10 12.45
C LEU A 98 -14.16 -6.60 12.29
N SER A 99 -14.66 -6.79 11.07
CA SER A 99 -15.96 -7.41 10.83
C SER A 99 -15.91 -8.89 11.18
N LYS A 100 -17.05 -9.45 11.57
CA LYS A 100 -17.18 -10.88 11.89
C LYS A 100 -17.85 -11.63 10.74
N VAL A 101 -17.19 -12.65 10.23
CA VAL A 101 -17.73 -13.62 9.27
C VAL A 101 -17.61 -15.00 9.90
N ASP A 102 -18.72 -15.73 9.97
CA ASP A 102 -18.80 -17.06 10.61
C ASP A 102 -18.19 -17.12 12.03
N GLY A 103 -18.41 -16.05 12.80
CA GLY A 103 -17.91 -15.92 14.17
C GLY A 103 -16.41 -15.62 14.29
N ARG A 104 -15.68 -15.50 13.16
CA ARG A 104 -14.28 -15.12 13.11
C ARG A 104 -14.14 -13.67 12.70
N MET A 105 -13.26 -12.95 13.38
CA MET A 105 -12.93 -11.57 13.03
C MET A 105 -11.98 -11.54 11.83
N ILE A 106 -12.23 -10.64 10.91
CA ILE A 106 -11.36 -10.37 9.77
C ILE A 106 -10.20 -9.49 10.24
N ASN A 107 -8.98 -9.97 10.01
CA ASN A 107 -7.75 -9.27 10.35
C ASN A 107 -7.27 -8.41 9.19
N GLY A 108 -6.49 -7.38 9.48
CA GLY A 108 -5.71 -6.68 8.46
C GLY A 108 -4.77 -7.62 7.71
N ILE A 109 -4.18 -7.13 6.62
CA ILE A 109 -3.24 -7.88 5.81
C ILE A 109 -1.81 -7.53 6.25
N PRO A 110 -1.07 -8.48 6.85
CA PRO A 110 0.28 -8.21 7.31
C PRO A 110 1.27 -7.89 6.20
N ASP A 111 2.25 -7.05 6.50
CA ASP A 111 3.38 -6.73 5.63
C ASP A 111 4.11 -8.00 5.13
N ARG A 112 4.31 -9.00 5.98
CA ARG A 112 4.89 -10.30 5.61
C ARG A 112 4.03 -11.08 4.61
N THR A 113 2.70 -10.96 4.69
CA THR A 113 1.77 -11.62 3.76
C THR A 113 1.86 -10.97 2.39
N ILE A 114 1.84 -9.62 2.34
CA ILE A 114 2.08 -8.88 1.10
C ILE A 114 3.46 -9.19 0.53
N GLY A 115 4.51 -9.21 1.37
CA GLY A 115 5.88 -9.52 0.96
C GLY A 115 6.01 -10.90 0.30
N ALA A 116 5.43 -11.94 0.90
CA ALA A 116 5.40 -13.29 0.32
C ALA A 116 4.67 -13.32 -1.03
N LEU A 117 3.51 -12.66 -1.16
CA LEU A 117 2.79 -12.58 -2.42
C LEU A 117 3.57 -11.85 -3.53
N LEU A 118 4.27 -10.77 -3.18
CA LEU A 118 5.12 -10.03 -4.12
C LEU A 118 6.35 -10.85 -4.55
N GLU A 119 6.94 -11.63 -3.63
CA GLU A 119 8.01 -12.56 -3.96
C GLU A 119 7.53 -13.62 -4.96
N GLU A 120 6.41 -14.28 -4.70
CA GLU A 120 5.82 -15.25 -5.64
C GLU A 120 5.53 -14.63 -7.00
N LEU A 121 4.97 -13.42 -6.99
CA LEU A 121 4.67 -12.70 -8.21
C LEU A 121 5.95 -12.40 -9.00
N SER A 122 7.01 -11.98 -8.33
CA SER A 122 8.29 -11.69 -8.98
C SER A 122 8.96 -12.92 -9.58
N VAL A 123 8.82 -14.08 -8.94
CA VAL A 123 9.34 -15.36 -9.46
C VAL A 123 8.64 -15.74 -10.76
N VAL A 124 7.33 -15.46 -10.89
CA VAL A 124 6.53 -15.87 -12.05
C VAL A 124 6.51 -14.81 -13.17
N LYS A 125 6.44 -13.53 -12.80
CA LYS A 125 6.24 -12.40 -13.74
C LYS A 125 7.44 -11.46 -13.86
N GLY A 126 8.50 -11.67 -13.07
CA GLY A 126 9.64 -10.76 -13.01
C GLY A 126 9.47 -9.66 -11.96
N ASP A 127 10.56 -8.96 -11.67
CA ASP A 127 10.73 -7.99 -10.60
C ASP A 127 10.31 -6.55 -10.96
N ASN A 128 9.71 -6.35 -12.13
CA ASN A 128 9.18 -5.08 -12.61
C ASN A 128 7.83 -4.74 -11.93
N ILE A 129 7.82 -4.82 -10.60
CA ILE A 129 6.67 -4.62 -9.74
C ILE A 129 6.87 -3.32 -8.98
N THR A 130 5.89 -2.42 -9.06
CA THR A 130 5.84 -1.17 -8.31
C THR A 130 4.72 -1.24 -7.30
N VAL A 131 5.02 -0.97 -6.03
CA VAL A 131 4.03 -0.86 -4.96
C VAL A 131 4.02 0.58 -4.47
N VAL A 132 2.85 1.21 -4.43
CA VAL A 132 2.65 2.58 -3.97
C VAL A 132 1.67 2.54 -2.80
N LEU A 133 2.10 2.95 -1.61
CA LEU A 133 1.31 2.96 -0.39
C LEU A 133 1.11 4.40 0.11
N ASP A 134 -0.11 4.92 -0.03
CA ASP A 134 -0.57 6.18 0.56
C ASP A 134 -1.35 5.93 1.86
N CYS A 135 -0.62 5.41 2.84
CA CYS A 135 -1.10 5.09 4.19
C CYS A 135 0.04 5.27 5.20
N CYS A 136 -0.26 5.16 6.50
CA CYS A 136 0.76 5.16 7.54
C CYS A 136 0.47 4.15 8.65
N TYR A 137 1.42 3.96 9.55
CA TYR A 137 1.35 2.92 10.59
C TYR A 137 1.59 3.47 12.01
N ASN A 138 1.98 4.74 12.11
CA ASN A 138 2.29 5.34 13.38
C ASN A 138 1.13 6.25 13.82
N TYR A 139 0.34 5.74 14.75
CA TYR A 139 -0.70 6.50 15.41
C TYR A 139 -0.08 7.26 16.58
N PHE A 140 0.28 8.52 16.34
CA PHE A 140 0.49 9.48 17.42
C PHE A 140 -0.73 10.40 17.47
N PRO A 141 -1.45 10.49 18.61
CA PRO A 141 -2.47 11.51 18.75
C PRO A 141 -1.79 12.87 18.58
N THR A 142 -2.08 13.54 17.48
CA THR A 142 -1.52 14.86 17.25
C THR A 142 -2.30 15.84 18.12
N ARG A 143 -1.63 16.87 18.65
CA ARG A 143 -2.27 17.88 19.52
C ARG A 143 -3.46 18.61 18.88
N ASP A 144 -3.67 18.44 17.57
CA ASP A 144 -4.79 19.02 16.80
C ASP A 144 -6.04 18.13 16.75
N ASP A 145 -5.97 16.87 17.21
CA ASP A 145 -7.13 15.96 17.29
C ASP A 145 -8.19 16.43 18.30
N THR A 146 -7.92 17.48 19.08
CA THR A 146 -8.89 18.11 19.98
C THR A 146 -9.77 19.16 19.28
N ASN A 147 -9.46 19.56 18.02
CA ASN A 147 -10.22 20.54 17.24
C ASN A 147 -10.91 19.92 16.00
N LYS A 148 -11.41 18.68 16.14
CA LYS A 148 -12.07 17.91 15.06
C LYS A 148 -13.35 18.53 14.46
N VAL A 149 -13.90 19.59 15.05
CA VAL A 149 -15.19 20.16 14.60
C VAL A 149 -15.10 20.89 13.25
N ASN A 150 -13.90 21.25 12.75
CA ASN A 150 -13.71 21.96 11.47
C ASN A 150 -12.53 21.47 10.60
N SER A 151 -11.88 20.36 10.99
CA SER A 151 -10.69 19.85 10.31
C SER A 151 -11.10 18.85 9.22
N ARG A 152 -11.09 19.26 7.94
CA ARG A 152 -11.15 18.32 6.78
C ARG A 152 -9.82 17.58 6.59
N ARG A 153 -9.15 17.21 7.68
CA ARG A 153 -7.83 16.55 7.66
C ARG A 153 -7.95 15.27 8.47
N SER A 154 -7.65 14.16 7.81
CA SER A 154 -7.69 12.82 8.41
C SER A 154 -6.34 12.16 8.26
N VAL A 155 -5.87 11.49 9.31
CA VAL A 155 -4.66 10.66 9.27
C VAL A 155 -5.04 9.29 8.72
N ARG A 156 -4.22 8.73 7.83
CA ARG A 156 -4.44 7.42 7.20
C ARG A 156 -3.88 6.26 8.02
N CYS A 157 -4.13 6.31 9.33
CA CYS A 157 -3.92 5.19 10.25
C CYS A 157 -4.89 5.25 11.42
N PHE A 158 -5.13 4.10 12.03
CA PHE A 158 -5.85 3.99 13.30
C PHE A 158 -5.15 2.99 14.23
N GLU A 159 -5.45 3.04 15.52
CA GLU A 159 -4.95 2.08 16.50
C GLU A 159 -5.87 0.85 16.58
N MET A 160 -5.33 -0.35 16.43
CA MET A 160 -6.10 -1.58 16.62
C MET A 160 -6.62 -1.68 18.06
N PRO A 161 -7.87 -2.12 18.27
CA PRO A 161 -8.38 -2.38 19.62
C PRO A 161 -7.49 -3.38 20.38
N GLN A 162 -7.27 -3.15 21.68
CA GLN A 162 -6.29 -3.90 22.48
C GLN A 162 -6.62 -5.40 22.63
N ASP A 163 -7.90 -5.75 22.53
CA ASP A 163 -8.43 -7.11 22.60
C ASP A 163 -8.27 -7.88 21.27
N VAL A 164 -7.93 -7.20 20.18
CA VAL A 164 -7.64 -7.83 18.90
C VAL A 164 -6.26 -8.47 18.94
N GLN A 165 -6.22 -9.79 18.77
CA GLN A 165 -5.01 -10.57 18.64
C GLN A 165 -4.99 -11.25 17.26
N LEU A 166 -3.86 -11.15 16.57
CA LEU A 166 -3.69 -11.87 15.30
C LEU A 166 -3.59 -13.38 15.59
N PRO A 167 -4.22 -14.25 14.78
CA PRO A 167 -3.99 -15.69 14.85
C PRO A 167 -2.53 -16.03 14.53
N SER A 168 -1.93 -16.99 15.27
CA SER A 168 -0.53 -17.39 15.02
C SER A 168 -0.32 -18.02 13.64
N ASP A 169 -1.35 -18.65 13.09
CA ASP A 169 -1.41 -19.29 11.78
C ASP A 169 -1.95 -18.37 10.67
N LEU A 170 -2.16 -17.08 10.96
CA LEU A 170 -2.70 -16.13 9.98
C LEU A 170 -1.85 -16.11 8.71
N ASP A 171 -2.47 -16.47 7.59
CA ASP A 171 -1.88 -16.59 6.24
C ASP A 171 -0.69 -17.57 6.14
N GLN A 172 -0.60 -18.55 7.05
CA GLN A 172 0.52 -19.49 7.09
C GLN A 172 0.74 -20.22 5.76
N ASP A 173 -0.32 -20.56 5.04
CA ASP A 173 -0.29 -21.13 3.71
C ASP A 173 0.36 -20.23 2.65
N ILE A 174 0.38 -18.91 2.87
CA ILE A 174 0.99 -17.91 1.99
C ILE A 174 2.48 -17.74 2.31
N TRP A 175 2.87 -17.55 3.57
CA TRP A 175 4.25 -17.16 3.92
C TRP A 175 5.18 -18.32 4.31
N GLN A 176 4.67 -19.52 4.65
CA GLN A 176 5.50 -20.61 5.20
C GLN A 176 6.58 -21.15 4.23
N GLY A 177 6.39 -21.00 2.91
CA GLY A 177 7.35 -21.41 1.89
C GLY A 177 8.50 -20.41 1.64
N HIS A 178 8.39 -19.19 2.18
CA HIS A 178 9.30 -18.08 1.87
C HIS A 178 10.38 -17.95 2.94
N GLN A 179 11.32 -18.90 2.93
CA GLN A 179 12.48 -18.94 3.82
C GLN A 179 13.50 -17.87 3.38
N GLY A 180 13.34 -16.63 3.87
CA GLY A 180 14.17 -15.50 3.46
C GLY A 180 13.60 -14.13 3.80
N LEU A 181 12.29 -14.03 4.08
CA LEU A 181 11.70 -12.90 4.82
C LEU A 181 12.16 -12.98 6.30
N HIS A 182 13.46 -12.85 6.56
CA HIS A 182 13.92 -12.52 7.92
C HIS A 182 13.42 -11.10 8.19
N THR A 183 12.27 -11.07 8.84
CA THR A 183 11.36 -9.92 9.00
C THR A 183 11.96 -8.87 9.92
N SER A 184 12.82 -8.03 9.34
CA SER A 184 12.96 -6.68 9.86
C SER A 184 11.61 -5.96 9.74
N PRO A 185 11.18 -5.17 10.75
CA PRO A 185 9.82 -4.65 10.82
C PRO A 185 9.48 -3.68 9.69
N GLY A 186 8.28 -3.83 9.14
CA GLY A 186 7.69 -2.96 8.13
C GLY A 186 7.96 -3.39 6.70
N PHE A 187 7.18 -2.82 5.77
CA PHE A 187 7.33 -3.00 4.31
C PHE A 187 8.74 -2.65 3.75
N LEU A 188 9.63 -2.18 4.60
CA LEU A 188 10.90 -1.55 4.25
C LEU A 188 12.06 -2.53 4.00
N LYS A 189 11.94 -3.84 4.29
CA LYS A 189 13.11 -4.75 4.21
C LYS A 189 12.89 -6.20 3.73
N SER A 190 11.66 -6.70 3.66
CA SER A 190 11.39 -8.01 3.05
C SER A 190 11.12 -7.87 1.55
N GLY A 191 11.87 -8.58 0.70
CA GLY A 191 11.63 -8.58 -0.75
C GLY A 191 12.35 -7.47 -1.53
N LEU A 192 13.52 -7.03 -1.05
CA LEU A 192 14.35 -6.03 -1.70
C LEU A 192 14.86 -6.43 -3.12
N SER A 193 14.56 -7.63 -3.61
CA SER A 193 14.81 -8.04 -4.99
C SER A 193 13.55 -8.19 -5.85
N SER A 194 12.34 -8.10 -5.27
CA SER A 194 11.09 -8.43 -5.98
C SER A 194 10.33 -7.23 -6.51
N HIS A 195 10.47 -6.05 -5.88
CA HIS A 195 9.66 -4.88 -6.23
C HIS A 195 10.31 -3.55 -5.81
N VAL A 196 9.79 -2.45 -6.37
CA VAL A 196 10.04 -1.07 -5.91
C VAL A 196 8.89 -0.63 -5.02
N LEU A 197 9.19 -0.06 -3.85
CA LEU A 197 8.18 0.45 -2.92
C LEU A 197 8.25 1.99 -2.80
N LEU A 198 7.13 2.65 -3.04
CA LEU A 198 6.90 4.07 -2.74
C LEU A 198 5.95 4.19 -1.53
N THR A 199 6.40 4.78 -0.43
CA THR A 199 5.51 5.05 0.73
C THR A 199 5.33 6.55 0.96
N ALA A 200 4.13 6.94 1.38
CA ALA A 200 3.79 8.33 1.68
C ALA A 200 4.64 8.93 2.81
N CYS A 201 5.01 8.12 3.81
CA CYS A 201 5.70 8.60 4.99
C CYS A 201 6.72 7.58 5.53
N GLY A 202 7.66 8.04 6.35
CA GLY A 202 8.59 7.20 7.10
C GLY A 202 8.00 6.66 8.42
N PRO A 203 8.77 5.85 9.19
CA PRO A 203 8.29 5.19 10.41
C PRO A 203 7.81 6.11 11.54
N MET A 204 8.21 7.39 11.54
CA MET A 204 7.83 8.38 12.57
C MET A 204 6.98 9.53 11.99
N GLU A 205 6.44 9.33 10.79
CA GLU A 205 5.64 10.31 10.07
C GLU A 205 4.24 9.73 9.79
N SER A 206 3.29 10.59 9.45
CA SER A 206 1.89 10.19 9.26
C SER A 206 1.39 10.65 7.90
N ALA A 207 0.90 9.72 7.08
CA ALA A 207 0.16 9.99 5.85
C ALA A 207 -1.22 10.54 6.19
N GLN A 208 -1.70 11.50 5.41
CA GLN A 208 -2.93 12.23 5.68
C GLN A 208 -3.58 12.68 4.39
N GLU A 209 -4.87 12.96 4.49
CA GLU A 209 -5.67 13.54 3.44
C GLU A 209 -6.25 14.88 3.83
N HIS A 210 -6.51 15.72 2.83
CA HIS A 210 -7.15 17.01 2.99
C HIS A 210 -8.05 17.34 1.80
N ASN A 211 -9.28 17.78 2.08
CA ASN A 211 -10.31 18.06 1.07
C ASN A 211 -10.52 16.88 0.10
N GLY A 212 -10.66 15.67 0.65
CA GLY A 212 -10.93 14.47 -0.15
C GLY A 212 -9.79 14.05 -1.08
N ARG A 213 -8.53 14.34 -0.75
CA ARG A 213 -7.33 13.81 -1.46
C ARG A 213 -6.18 13.58 -0.49
N GLY A 214 -5.43 12.49 -0.71
CA GLY A 214 -4.17 12.22 -0.03
C GLY A 214 -3.10 13.19 -0.50
N TYR A 215 -2.34 13.74 0.45
CA TYR A 215 -1.25 14.67 0.12
C TYR A 215 -0.18 14.00 -0.75
N PHE A 216 0.18 12.74 -0.44
CA PHE A 216 1.18 12.00 -1.20
C PHE A 216 0.70 11.66 -2.62
N THR A 217 -0.48 11.05 -2.78
CA THR A 217 -0.99 10.72 -4.12
C THR A 217 -1.15 11.95 -4.99
N ARG A 218 -1.66 13.06 -4.43
CA ARG A 218 -1.75 14.33 -5.16
C ARG A 218 -0.37 14.81 -5.63
N ALA A 219 0.60 14.86 -4.73
CA ALA A 219 1.95 15.30 -5.05
C ALA A 219 2.64 14.41 -6.09
N LEU A 220 2.41 13.10 -6.02
CA LEU A 220 2.92 12.12 -6.98
C LEU A 220 2.34 12.37 -8.39
N LEU A 221 1.02 12.51 -8.51
CA LEU A 221 0.36 12.75 -9.78
C LEU A 221 0.67 14.14 -10.37
N ASP A 222 0.79 15.17 -9.54
CA ASP A 222 1.21 16.52 -9.96
C ASP A 222 2.65 16.49 -10.50
N THR A 223 3.53 15.71 -9.87
CA THR A 223 4.91 15.50 -10.34
C THR A 223 4.94 14.83 -11.72
N PHE A 224 4.13 13.78 -11.93
CA PHE A 224 4.03 13.12 -13.24
C PHE A 224 3.49 14.03 -14.33
N SER A 225 2.48 14.85 -14.00
CA SER A 225 1.87 15.79 -14.94
C SER A 225 2.84 16.87 -15.41
N THR A 226 3.85 17.20 -14.59
CA THR A 226 4.83 18.25 -14.88
C THR A 226 6.00 17.76 -15.75
N PHE A 227 6.44 16.51 -15.59
CA PHE A 227 7.71 16.04 -16.15
C PHE A 227 7.61 15.23 -17.44
N GLY A 228 6.41 14.80 -17.84
CA GLY A 228 6.25 13.86 -18.95
C GLY A 228 6.81 12.48 -18.59
N VAL A 229 6.02 11.43 -18.83
CA VAL A 229 6.32 10.09 -18.29
C VAL A 229 7.58 9.47 -18.91
N HIS A 230 7.97 9.91 -20.11
CA HIS A 230 9.06 9.33 -20.88
C HIS A 230 10.46 9.56 -20.30
N GLU A 231 10.64 10.48 -19.34
CA GLU A 231 11.94 10.78 -18.70
C GLU A 231 11.96 10.48 -17.19
N ALA A 232 10.90 9.91 -16.63
CA ALA A 232 10.77 9.67 -15.20
C ALA A 232 11.47 8.36 -14.77
N THR A 233 12.56 8.47 -14.00
CA THR A 233 13.10 7.36 -13.19
C THR A 233 12.55 7.45 -11.77
N TYR A 234 12.50 6.35 -11.03
CA TYR A 234 12.08 6.39 -9.63
C TYR A 234 12.88 7.40 -8.79
N THR A 235 14.21 7.46 -9.00
CA THR A 235 15.07 8.49 -8.37
C THR A 235 14.69 9.90 -8.80
N GLY A 236 14.37 10.08 -10.08
CA GLY A 236 13.92 11.35 -10.62
C GLY A 236 12.61 11.82 -9.99
N ILE A 237 11.68 10.89 -9.75
CA ILE A 237 10.38 11.13 -9.12
C ILE A 237 10.57 11.55 -7.67
N ILE A 238 11.28 10.76 -6.85
CA ILE A 238 11.50 11.11 -5.43
C ILE A 238 12.10 12.51 -5.28
N ARG A 239 13.14 12.81 -6.07
CA ARG A 239 13.88 14.09 -5.96
C ARG A 239 13.02 15.31 -6.27
N ARG A 240 11.90 15.10 -6.97
CA ARG A 240 10.99 16.16 -7.41
C ARG A 240 9.71 16.21 -6.57
N LEU A 241 9.44 15.20 -5.77
CA LEU A 241 8.34 15.26 -4.81
C LEU A 241 8.57 16.45 -3.87
N PRO A 242 7.56 17.31 -3.70
CA PRO A 242 7.68 18.45 -2.80
C PRO A 242 7.81 17.97 -1.34
N CYS A 243 8.42 18.78 -0.50
CA CYS A 243 8.29 18.61 0.94
C CYS A 243 6.83 18.87 1.36
N LEU A 244 6.11 17.83 1.79
CA LEU A 244 4.75 17.90 2.34
C LEU A 244 4.83 18.17 3.87
N PRO A 245 4.45 19.36 4.36
CA PRO A 245 4.55 19.70 5.78
C PRO A 245 3.71 18.75 6.65
N GLY A 246 4.33 18.12 7.67
CA GLY A 246 3.67 17.13 8.53
C GLY A 246 3.64 15.69 7.96
N GLN A 247 4.12 15.51 6.73
CA GLN A 247 4.29 14.23 6.05
C GLN A 247 5.73 13.98 5.58
N THR A 248 6.62 14.97 5.72
CA THR A 248 7.94 14.92 5.07
C THR A 248 9.01 15.64 5.87
N HIS A 249 10.03 14.86 6.26
CA HIS A 249 11.41 15.09 5.84
C HIS A 249 11.87 14.12 4.72
N SER A 250 11.07 13.10 4.35
CA SER A 250 11.30 12.32 3.12
C SER A 250 10.08 11.47 2.76
N ALA A 251 9.42 11.70 1.64
CA ALA A 251 8.67 10.64 0.98
C ALA A 251 9.73 9.58 0.64
N LYS A 252 9.72 8.45 1.34
CA LYS A 252 10.72 7.41 1.14
C LYS A 252 10.18 6.50 0.07
N ALA A 253 10.71 6.62 -1.13
CA ALA A 253 10.78 5.43 -1.95
C ALA A 253 11.92 4.60 -1.39
N LEU A 254 11.58 3.41 -0.90
CA LEU A 254 12.59 2.42 -0.62
C LEU A 254 12.91 1.73 -1.95
N ILE A 255 13.69 2.45 -2.73
CA ILE A 255 14.25 1.94 -3.97
C ILE A 255 15.48 1.14 -3.58
N ILE A 256 15.44 -0.16 -3.82
CA ILE A 256 16.65 -0.95 -3.80
C ILE A 256 17.54 -0.43 -4.91
N SER A 257 18.82 -0.18 -4.62
CA SER A 257 19.78 0.45 -5.52
C SER A 257 19.79 -0.12 -6.95
N ALA A 258 19.40 -1.39 -7.13
CA ALA A 258 19.25 -2.05 -8.43
C ALA A 258 18.15 -1.46 -9.34
N PHE A 259 17.08 -0.89 -8.77
CA PHE A 259 15.91 -0.38 -9.50
C PHE A 259 15.88 1.15 -9.63
N ALA A 260 16.87 1.85 -9.04
CA ALA A 260 16.87 3.31 -8.92
C ALA A 260 16.90 4.07 -10.26
N SER A 261 17.54 3.47 -11.26
CA SER A 261 17.62 3.96 -12.63
C SER A 261 16.58 3.35 -13.55
N MET A 262 15.72 2.43 -13.08
CA MET A 262 14.66 1.89 -13.93
C MET A 262 13.66 3.00 -14.28
N PRO A 263 13.17 3.01 -15.53
CA PRO A 263 12.10 3.90 -15.92
C PRO A 263 10.84 3.56 -15.11
N TRP A 264 10.07 4.60 -14.78
CA TRP A 264 8.69 4.43 -14.32
C TRP A 264 7.91 3.60 -15.36
N PRO A 265 6.96 2.73 -14.96
CA PRO A 265 6.17 1.94 -15.89
C PRO A 265 5.58 2.79 -17.01
N GLN A 266 6.05 2.59 -18.25
CA GLN A 266 5.54 3.28 -19.44
C GLN A 266 4.40 2.50 -20.11
N SER A 267 4.18 1.26 -19.68
CA SER A 267 3.07 0.38 -20.07
C SER A 267 2.84 -0.62 -18.93
N ALA A 268 1.64 -0.69 -18.36
CA ALA A 268 1.29 -1.73 -17.37
C ALA A 268 0.30 -2.72 -17.99
N SER A 269 0.67 -4.00 -18.00
CA SER A 269 -0.23 -5.09 -18.41
C SER A 269 -1.17 -5.51 -17.28
N ALA A 270 -0.90 -5.07 -16.04
CA ALA A 270 -1.83 -5.11 -14.93
C ALA A 270 -1.55 -4.00 -13.92
N SER A 271 -2.62 -3.37 -13.43
CA SER A 271 -2.60 -2.49 -12.28
C SER A 271 -3.68 -2.91 -11.30
N CYS A 272 -3.32 -3.11 -10.04
CA CYS A 272 -4.27 -3.41 -8.97
C CYS A 272 -4.33 -2.22 -8.04
N ILE A 273 -5.44 -1.51 -8.07
CA ILE A 273 -5.72 -0.39 -7.18
C ILE A 273 -6.58 -0.95 -6.05
N LEU A 274 -5.95 -1.05 -4.88
CA LEU A 274 -6.50 -1.55 -3.64
C LEU A 274 -6.91 -0.35 -2.79
N TYR A 275 -8.06 -0.41 -2.16
CA TYR A 275 -8.60 0.65 -1.31
C TYR A 275 -9.18 0.03 -0.02
N ASP A 276 -9.65 0.85 0.90
CA ASP A 276 -10.52 0.50 2.04
C ASP A 276 -11.53 1.63 2.21
#